data_AF-A0A1B8DKX2-F1
#
_entry.id   AF-A0A1B8DKX2-F1
#
_cell.length_a   1.000
_cell.length_b   1.000
_cell.length_c   1.000
_cell.angle_alpha   90.00
_cell.angle_beta   90.00
_cell.angle_gamma   90.00
#
_symmetry.space_group_name_H-M   'P 1'
#
loop_
_entity.id
_entity.type
_entity.pdbx_description
1 polymer ?
#
loop_
_entity_poly.entity_id
_entity_poly.type
_entity_poly.pdbx_seq_one_letter_code
_entity_poly.pdbx_strand_id
1 'polypeptide(L)'
;MFTNRRWIDIWGPGPKGRAKFVEWNRDFEHKVRELGGQKWLYAHAYYTEKEFNEIYDRKTYDALREKYHATYLPSVYDKVKVDIEAEQKALQESWKLWLLALFWSIWPLSGLYGVYKAALGGDYLLPRNSKKELNKQ
;
A
#
# COMPACT_ATOMS: atom_id res chain seq x y z
N MET A 1 16.97 36.98 8.61
CA MET A 1 17.25 36.25 9.86
C MET A 1 17.51 34.79 9.48
N PHE A 2 18.78 34.40 9.29
CA PHE A 2 19.13 33.02 8.96
C PHE A 2 18.94 32.19 10.23
N THR A 3 17.80 31.53 10.34
CA THR A 3 17.57 30.54 11.41
C THR A 3 18.67 29.50 11.32
N ASN A 4 19.37 29.24 12.41
CA ASN A 4 20.51 28.31 12.51
C ASN A 4 20.05 26.84 12.39
N ARG A 5 19.38 26.51 11.28
CA ARG A 5 18.80 25.20 11.01
C ARG A 5 19.87 24.30 10.43
N ARG A 6 20.24 23.29 11.21
CA ARG A 6 21.17 22.25 10.79
C ARG A 6 20.38 21.13 10.14
N TRP A 7 20.86 20.71 8.99
CA TRP A 7 20.25 19.63 8.26
C TRP A 7 20.85 18.29 8.64
N ILE A 8 20.01 17.27 8.82
CA ILE A 8 20.46 15.93 9.17
C ILE A 8 19.61 14.87 8.48
N ASP A 9 20.25 13.82 8.00
CA ASP A 9 19.57 12.63 7.51
C ASP A 9 20.44 11.41 7.84
N ILE A 10 19.79 10.27 8.05
CA ILE A 10 20.46 9.03 8.46
C ILE A 10 19.91 7.89 7.61
N TRP A 11 20.83 7.13 7.01
CA TRP A 11 20.51 5.90 6.30
C TRP A 11 21.14 4.70 7.00
N GLY A 12 20.38 3.61 7.15
CA GLY A 12 20.85 2.39 7.77
C GLY A 12 19.77 1.34 7.95
N PRO A 13 20.13 0.12 8.40
CA PRO A 13 19.17 -0.94 8.67
C PRO A 13 18.27 -0.55 9.85
N GLY A 14 16.97 -0.44 9.58
CA GLY A 14 15.96 -0.12 10.59
C GLY A 14 15.44 -1.36 11.36
N PRO A 15 14.59 -1.15 12.37
CA PRO A 15 13.95 -2.23 13.12
C PRO A 15 13.18 -3.20 12.22
N LYS A 16 13.19 -4.50 12.57
CA LYS A 16 12.36 -5.50 11.87
C LYS A 16 10.87 -5.24 12.16
N GLY A 17 10.06 -5.19 11.09
CA GLY A 17 8.62 -4.99 11.15
C GLY A 17 8.21 -3.57 10.79
N ARG A 18 7.19 -3.44 9.91
CA ARG A 18 6.79 -2.15 9.32
C ARG A 18 6.34 -1.13 10.36
N ALA A 19 5.51 -1.54 11.32
CA ALA A 19 5.01 -0.65 12.37
C ALA A 19 6.15 -0.03 13.21
N LYS A 20 7.09 -0.86 13.66
CA LYS A 20 8.27 -0.40 14.42
C LYS A 20 9.19 0.49 13.60
N PHE A 21 9.30 0.24 12.30
CA PHE A 21 10.07 1.10 11.39
C PHE A 21 9.44 2.49 11.26
N VAL A 22 8.11 2.56 11.10
CA VAL A 22 7.38 3.83 11.03
C VAL A 22 7.51 4.60 12.35
N GLU A 23 7.28 3.94 13.47
CA GLU A 23 7.42 4.51 14.82
C GLU A 23 8.81 5.10 15.04
N TRP A 24 9.87 4.33 14.74
CA TRP A 24 11.24 4.80 14.86
C TRP A 24 11.53 6.03 14.00
N ASN A 25 11.02 6.08 12.76
CA ASN A 25 11.19 7.25 11.91
C ASN A 25 10.47 8.47 12.47
N ARG A 26 9.26 8.30 13.02
CA ARG A 26 8.53 9.39 13.67
C ARG A 26 9.28 9.91 14.88
N ASP A 27 9.79 9.04 15.74
CA ASP A 27 10.57 9.42 16.92
C ASP A 27 11.85 10.17 16.53
N PHE A 28 12.55 9.67 15.51
CA PHE A 28 13.72 10.33 14.95
C PHE A 28 13.38 11.74 14.43
N GLU A 29 12.33 11.85 13.63
CA GLU A 29 11.84 13.10 13.07
C GLU A 29 11.42 14.11 14.16
N HIS A 30 10.77 13.65 15.23
CA HIS A 30 10.46 14.45 16.41
C HIS A 30 11.72 14.93 17.11
N LYS A 31 12.73 14.07 17.29
CA LYS A 31 13.99 14.44 17.94
C LYS A 31 14.79 15.47 17.13
N VAL A 32 14.84 15.29 15.81
CA VAL A 32 15.46 16.27 14.90
C VAL A 32 14.80 17.64 15.06
N ARG A 33 13.46 17.67 15.12
CA ARG A 33 12.71 18.91 15.35
C ARG A 33 12.97 19.52 16.72
N GLU A 34 12.99 18.72 17.79
CA GLU A 34 13.30 19.17 19.15
C GLU A 34 14.66 19.88 19.22
N LEU A 35 15.65 19.37 18.48
CA LEU A 35 17.00 19.93 18.39
C LEU A 35 17.10 21.14 17.44
N GLY A 36 15.99 21.60 16.84
CA GLY A 36 15.97 22.69 15.87
C GLY A 36 16.57 22.35 14.51
N GLY A 37 16.72 21.05 14.23
CA GLY A 37 17.19 20.54 12.95
C GLY A 37 16.06 20.35 11.94
N GLN A 38 16.44 20.08 10.69
CA GLN A 38 15.52 19.69 9.62
C GLN A 38 16.01 18.43 8.91
N LYS A 39 15.08 17.52 8.64
CA LYS A 39 15.36 16.31 7.87
C LYS A 39 15.44 16.63 6.37
N TRP A 40 16.36 16.02 5.64
CA TRP A 40 16.34 16.17 4.18
C TRP A 40 15.13 15.47 3.57
N LEU A 41 14.47 16.15 2.62
CA LEU A 41 13.32 15.62 1.88
C LEU A 41 13.71 14.67 0.72
N TYR A 42 14.95 14.17 0.73
CA TYR A 42 15.37 13.07 -0.14
C TYR A 42 14.80 11.74 0.33
N ALA A 43 14.77 11.54 1.65
CA ALA A 43 14.16 10.39 2.28
C ALA A 43 12.64 10.56 2.42
N HIS A 44 11.94 9.43 2.55
CA HIS A 44 10.54 9.40 2.94
C HIS A 44 10.29 10.16 4.24
N ALA A 45 9.23 10.98 4.24
CA ALA A 45 8.78 11.74 5.39
C ALA A 45 7.59 11.03 6.06
N TYR A 46 7.69 10.82 7.38
CA TYR A 46 6.60 10.26 8.19
C TYR A 46 5.85 11.32 9.01
N TYR A 47 6.11 12.60 8.70
CA TYR A 47 5.38 13.76 9.24
C TYR A 47 3.90 13.73 8.85
N THR A 48 3.08 14.25 9.76
CA THR A 48 1.73 14.70 9.39
C THR A 48 1.82 15.94 8.50
N GLU A 49 0.78 16.17 7.70
CA GLU A 49 0.71 17.36 6.82
C GLU A 49 0.87 18.66 7.62
N LYS A 50 0.29 18.73 8.83
CA LYS A 50 0.42 19.88 9.72
C LYS A 50 1.86 20.12 10.13
N GLU A 51 2.56 19.08 10.60
CA GLU A 51 3.96 19.18 11.02
C GLU A 51 4.85 19.58 9.84
N PHE A 52 4.61 19.01 8.65
CA PHE A 52 5.32 19.36 7.44
C PHE A 52 5.15 20.84 7.09
N ASN A 53 3.92 21.36 7.15
CA ASN A 53 3.62 22.76 6.86
C ASN A 53 4.28 23.72 7.85
N GLU A 54 4.39 23.33 9.13
CA GLU A 54 5.09 24.11 10.15
C GLU A 54 6.61 24.15 9.91
N ILE A 55 7.21 23.04 9.43
CA ILE A 55 8.66 22.95 9.22
C ILE A 55 9.09 23.67 7.94
N TYR A 56 8.33 23.49 6.85
CA TYR A 56 8.72 23.90 5.50
C TYR A 56 7.97 25.12 4.96
N ASP A 57 7.01 25.68 5.69
CA ASP A 57 6.16 26.80 5.23
C ASP A 57 5.55 26.55 3.84
N ARG A 58 4.44 25.82 3.83
CA ARG A 58 3.69 25.48 2.62
C ARG A 58 3.34 26.68 1.75
N LYS A 59 3.06 27.85 2.34
CA LYS A 59 2.64 29.04 1.59
C LYS A 59 3.71 29.49 0.60
N THR A 60 4.97 29.44 1.00
CA THR A 60 6.08 29.79 0.12
C THR A 60 6.19 28.82 -1.06
N TYR A 61 6.01 27.51 -0.81
CA TYR A 61 6.00 26.51 -1.88
C TYR A 61 4.82 26.67 -2.84
N ASP A 62 3.62 26.93 -2.32
CA ASP A 62 2.43 27.11 -3.13
C ASP A 62 2.52 28.38 -3.99
N ALA A 63 3.01 29.50 -3.43
CA ALA A 63 3.25 30.73 -4.17
C ALA A 63 4.28 30.55 -5.30
N LEU A 64 5.35 29.76 -5.07
CA LEU A 64 6.31 29.41 -6.12
C LEU A 64 5.66 28.57 -7.23
N ARG A 65 4.81 27.62 -6.86
CA ARG A 65 4.09 26.79 -7.83
C ARG A 65 3.16 27.62 -8.70
N GLU A 66 2.46 28.59 -8.11
CA GLU A 66 1.64 29.54 -8.88
C GLU A 66 2.49 30.42 -9.80
N LYS A 67 3.57 31.00 -9.28
CA LYS A 67 4.48 31.88 -10.04
C LYS A 67 5.06 31.21 -11.28
N TYR A 68 5.37 29.91 -11.19
CA TYR A 68 5.95 29.14 -12.29
C TYR A 68 4.93 28.24 -13.00
N HIS A 69 3.62 28.45 -12.79
CA HIS A 69 2.53 27.70 -13.42
C HIS A 69 2.62 26.18 -13.25
N ALA A 70 3.17 25.72 -12.11
CA ALA A 70 3.38 24.31 -11.77
C ALA A 70 2.23 23.73 -10.91
N THR A 71 1.06 24.36 -10.91
CA THR A 71 -0.11 23.97 -10.09
C THR A 71 -0.65 22.58 -10.42
N TYR A 72 -0.42 22.10 -11.64
CA TYR A 72 -0.81 20.76 -12.10
C TYR A 72 0.05 19.62 -11.50
N LEU A 73 1.26 19.92 -11.01
CA LEU A 73 2.13 18.92 -10.40
C LEU A 73 1.69 18.61 -8.96
N PRO A 74 1.98 17.43 -8.39
CA PRO A 74 1.75 17.17 -6.97
C PRO A 74 2.50 18.17 -6.07
N SER A 75 1.97 18.41 -4.87
CA SER A 75 2.67 19.25 -3.88
C SER A 75 3.96 18.56 -3.39
N VAL A 76 4.85 19.31 -2.75
CA VAL A 76 6.07 18.73 -2.16
C VAL A 76 5.71 17.69 -1.11
N TYR A 77 4.70 17.96 -0.28
CA TYR A 77 4.20 17.01 0.71
C TYR A 77 3.69 15.73 0.06
N ASP A 78 2.89 15.85 -1.02
CA ASP A 78 2.37 14.68 -1.74
C ASP A 78 3.47 13.81 -2.33
N LYS A 79 4.61 14.41 -2.69
CA LYS A 79 5.76 13.67 -3.24
C LYS A 79 6.53 12.90 -2.17
N VAL A 80 6.65 13.43 -0.96
CA VAL A 80 7.55 12.89 0.07
C VAL A 80 6.84 12.08 1.14
N LYS A 81 5.52 12.25 1.29
CA LYS A 81 4.72 11.52 2.27
C LYS A 81 4.69 10.04 1.95
N VAL A 82 4.67 9.22 3.01
CA VAL A 82 4.39 7.80 2.90
C VAL A 82 2.94 7.54 3.28
N ASP A 83 2.17 6.96 2.36
CA ASP A 83 0.81 6.51 2.65
C ASP A 83 0.85 5.13 3.34
N ILE A 84 0.92 5.16 4.68
CA ILE A 84 1.00 3.96 5.50
C ILE A 84 -0.28 3.10 5.34
N GLU A 85 -1.43 3.71 5.13
CA GLU A 85 -2.70 2.99 4.98
C GLU A 85 -2.77 2.27 3.63
N ALA A 86 -2.36 2.93 2.55
CA ALA A 86 -2.28 2.31 1.23
C ALA A 86 -1.29 1.13 1.22
N GLU A 87 -0.13 1.29 1.86
CA GLU A 87 0.82 0.18 2.02
C GLU A 87 0.26 -0.98 2.83
N GLN A 88 -0.44 -0.70 3.94
CA GLN A 88 -1.07 -1.76 4.75
C GLN A 88 -2.15 -2.50 3.95
N LYS A 89 -2.97 -1.79 3.16
CA LYS A 89 -3.96 -2.41 2.27
C LYS A 89 -3.29 -3.28 1.22
N ALA A 90 -2.24 -2.80 0.56
CA ALA A 90 -1.48 -3.57 -0.42
C ALA A 90 -0.86 -4.84 0.19
N LEU A 91 -0.33 -4.76 1.41
CA LEU A 91 0.19 -5.91 2.15
C LEU A 91 -0.93 -6.90 2.51
N GLN A 92 -2.09 -6.42 2.96
CA GLN A 92 -3.25 -7.26 3.27
C GLN A 92 -3.80 -7.96 2.03
N GLU A 93 -3.91 -7.27 0.89
CA GLU A 93 -4.33 -7.86 -0.37
C GLU A 93 -3.35 -8.93 -0.84
N SER A 94 -2.05 -8.65 -0.77
CA SER A 94 -0.99 -9.61 -1.10
C SER A 94 -1.05 -10.85 -0.20
N TRP A 95 -1.25 -10.65 1.10
CA TRP A 95 -1.46 -11.73 2.07
C TRP A 95 -2.71 -12.55 1.78
N LYS A 96 -3.84 -11.91 1.46
CA LYS A 96 -5.10 -12.60 1.11
C LYS A 96 -4.93 -13.43 -0.16
N LEU A 97 -4.27 -12.88 -1.18
CA LEU A 97 -3.96 -13.58 -2.42
C LEU A 97 -3.04 -14.78 -2.15
N TRP A 98 -2.01 -14.60 -1.32
CA TRP A 98 -1.12 -15.69 -0.90
C TRP A 98 -1.86 -16.79 -0.12
N LEU A 99 -2.74 -16.42 0.80
CA LEU A 99 -3.59 -17.37 1.53
C LEU A 99 -4.56 -18.11 0.62
N LEU A 100 -5.18 -17.42 -0.34
CA LEU A 100 -6.04 -18.05 -1.34
C LEU A 100 -5.24 -19.05 -2.16
N ALA A 101 -4.04 -18.67 -2.63
CA ALA A 101 -3.15 -19.57 -3.35
C ALA A 101 -2.77 -20.80 -2.49
N LEU A 102 -2.47 -20.61 -1.21
CA LEU A 102 -2.18 -21.69 -0.27
C LEU A 102 -3.39 -22.61 -0.06
N PHE A 103 -4.59 -22.03 0.10
CA PHE A 103 -5.84 -22.77 0.24
C PHE A 103 -6.12 -23.65 -0.99
N TRP A 104 -5.97 -23.11 -2.20
CA TRP A 104 -6.14 -23.86 -3.45
C TRP A 104 -5.00 -24.86 -3.73
N SER A 105 -3.82 -24.67 -3.13
CA SER A 105 -2.68 -25.58 -3.25
C SER A 105 -2.83 -26.87 -2.43
N ILE A 106 -3.77 -26.93 -1.49
CA ILE A 106 -4.03 -28.11 -0.66
C ILE A 106 -5.12 -28.97 -1.34
N TRP A 107 -4.66 -30.06 -1.97
CA TRP A 107 -5.46 -30.97 -2.80
C TRP A 107 -6.82 -31.43 -2.22
N PRO A 108 -6.99 -31.77 -0.92
CA PRO A 108 -8.31 -32.15 -0.42
C PRO A 108 -9.31 -30.98 -0.30
N LEU A 109 -8.86 -29.74 -0.04
CA LEU A 109 -9.76 -28.58 0.14
C LEU A 109 -10.41 -28.14 -1.17
N SER A 110 -9.61 -28.08 -2.23
CA SER A 110 -10.07 -27.80 -3.60
C SER A 110 -11.06 -28.87 -4.09
N GLY A 111 -10.79 -30.15 -3.77
CA GLY A 111 -11.67 -31.27 -4.12
C GLY A 111 -13.01 -31.25 -3.38
N LEU A 112 -13.01 -31.01 -2.06
CA LEU A 112 -14.22 -30.90 -1.24
C LEU A 112 -15.12 -29.74 -1.68
N TYR A 113 -14.54 -28.58 -2.01
CA TYR A 113 -15.29 -27.44 -2.56
C TYR A 113 -15.94 -27.80 -3.90
N GLY A 114 -15.24 -28.52 -4.77
CA GLY A 114 -15.77 -29.02 -6.04
C GLY A 114 -16.98 -29.95 -5.86
N VAL A 115 -16.90 -30.92 -4.94
CA VAL A 115 -18.00 -31.85 -4.64
C VAL A 115 -19.20 -31.13 -4.00
N TYR A 116 -18.97 -30.20 -3.08
CA TYR A 116 -20.03 -29.40 -2.47
C TYR A 116 -20.76 -28.53 -3.50
N LYS A 117 -20.00 -27.85 -4.37
CA LYS A 117 -20.57 -27.08 -5.49
C LYS A 117 -21.33 -27.99 -6.45
N ALA A 118 -20.86 -29.21 -6.68
CA ALA A 118 -21.55 -30.19 -7.52
C ALA A 118 -22.87 -30.68 -6.91
N ALA A 119 -22.92 -30.87 -5.60
CA ALA A 119 -24.12 -31.32 -4.91
C ALA A 119 -25.21 -30.24 -4.81
N LEU A 120 -24.84 -28.96 -4.75
CA LEU A 120 -25.78 -27.83 -4.62
C LEU A 120 -26.14 -27.15 -5.94
N GLY A 121 -25.23 -27.13 -6.92
CA GLY A 121 -25.48 -26.62 -8.27
C GLY A 121 -26.08 -27.71 -9.14
N GLY A 122 -27.39 -27.95 -9.00
CA GLY A 122 -28.13 -29.07 -9.58
C GLY A 122 -28.24 -29.13 -11.12
N ASP A 123 -27.15 -28.99 -11.86
CA ASP A 123 -27.10 -29.07 -13.34
C ASP A 123 -26.12 -30.15 -13.85
N TYR A 124 -26.17 -31.34 -13.24
CA TYR A 124 -25.48 -32.55 -13.78
C TYR A 124 -26.36 -33.42 -14.67
N LEU A 125 -27.59 -32.98 -14.97
CA LEU A 125 -28.46 -33.67 -15.91
C LEU A 125 -28.12 -33.26 -17.35
N LEU A 126 -27.04 -33.82 -17.89
CA LEU A 126 -26.91 -33.95 -19.35
C LEU A 126 -28.11 -34.78 -19.85
N PRO A 127 -29.00 -34.27 -20.72
CA PRO A 127 -30.04 -35.08 -21.32
C PRO A 127 -29.37 -36.12 -22.21
N ARG A 128 -29.39 -37.38 -21.77
CA ARG A 128 -28.94 -38.51 -22.57
C ARG A 128 -29.98 -38.71 -23.68
N ASN A 129 -29.77 -38.09 -24.84
CA ASN A 129 -30.56 -38.36 -26.03
C ASN A 129 -30.33 -39.81 -26.47
N SER A 130 -31.20 -40.68 -25.96
CA SER A 130 -31.48 -42.00 -26.50
C SER A 130 -32.33 -41.83 -27.75
N LYS A 131 -31.78 -42.16 -28.91
CA LYS A 131 -32.49 -42.79 -30.04
C LYS A 131 -31.46 -43.33 -31.05
N LYS A 132 -31.11 -44.60 -30.87
CA LYS A 132 -30.63 -45.45 -31.98
C LYS A 132 -31.88 -45.94 -32.69
N GLU A 133 -32.27 -45.29 -33.78
CA GLU A 133 -33.15 -45.89 -34.77
C GLU A 133 -32.30 -46.81 -35.64
N LEU A 134 -32.29 -48.09 -35.27
CA LEU A 134 -31.99 -49.18 -36.18
C LEU A 134 -33.15 -49.26 -37.17
N ASN A 135 -32.93 -48.92 -38.43
CA ASN A 135 -33.71 -49.56 -39.48
C ASN A 135 -32.80 -50.02 -40.61
N LYS A 136 -32.84 -51.34 -40.80
CA LYS A 136 -32.16 -52.13 -41.80
C LYS A 136 -33.27 -52.63 -42.71
N GLN A 137 -33.38 -52.06 -43.91
CA GLN A 137 -33.78 -52.71 -45.16
C GLN A 137 -33.55 -51.73 -46.30
#